data_AF-A0ABD5W0S1-F1
#
_entry.id   AF-A0ABD5W0S1-F1
#
_cell.length_a   1.000
_cell.length_b   1.000
_cell.length_c   1.000
_cell.angle_alpha   90.00
_cell.angle_beta   90.00
_cell.angle_gamma   90.00
#
_symmetry.space_group_name_H-M   'P 1'
#
loop_
_entity.id
_entity.type
_entity.pdbx_description
1 polymer ?
#
loop_
_entity_poly.entity_id
_entity_poly.type
_entity_poly.pdbx_seq_one_letter_code
_entity_poly.pdbx_strand_id
1 'polypeptide(L)'
;MAGRTTRRNASRSAGADTPHSTQPFTRATTIEIPETVSCVVVRGHDQTHGYGGTAALVTLDSQEQRIVDQGTEPQAFDTEDCP
;
A
#
# COMPACT_ATOMS: atom_id res chain seq x y z
N MET A 1 -14.36 40.72 -10.44
CA MET A 1 -13.73 40.00 -9.31
C MET A 1 -13.25 38.65 -9.84
N ALA A 2 -12.00 38.59 -10.32
CA ALA A 2 -11.39 37.35 -10.81
C ALA A 2 -10.54 36.73 -9.71
N GLY A 3 -10.94 35.57 -9.19
CA GLY A 3 -10.19 34.82 -8.20
C GLY A 3 -9.13 33.95 -8.87
N ARG A 4 -7.85 34.30 -8.69
CA ARG A 4 -6.71 33.39 -8.84
C ARG A 4 -6.75 32.34 -7.74
N THR A 5 -6.33 31.09 -8.02
CA THR A 5 -5.40 30.24 -7.23
C THR A 5 -5.35 28.83 -7.89
N THR A 6 -4.45 28.60 -8.84
CA THR A 6 -3.17 27.86 -8.71
C THR A 6 -3.30 26.36 -9.00
N ARG A 7 -2.89 25.97 -10.23
CA ARG A 7 -2.54 24.58 -10.57
C ARG A 7 -1.29 24.17 -9.79
N ARG A 8 -1.28 22.99 -9.18
CA ARG A 8 -0.05 22.21 -8.95
C ARG A 8 -0.32 20.75 -9.24
N ASN A 9 0.02 20.34 -10.46
CA ASN A 9 0.24 18.93 -10.78
C ASN A 9 1.47 18.52 -9.99
N ALA A 10 1.34 17.51 -9.12
CA ALA A 10 2.49 16.93 -8.43
C ALA A 10 3.24 16.02 -9.41
N SER A 11 3.99 16.62 -10.34
CA SER A 11 5.00 15.92 -11.11
C SER A 11 6.19 15.68 -10.18
N ARG A 12 6.31 14.48 -9.59
CA ARG A 12 7.58 14.07 -8.98
C ARG A 12 8.50 13.63 -10.11
N SER A 13 9.45 14.50 -10.46
CA SER A 13 10.66 14.12 -11.17
C SER A 13 11.50 13.23 -10.26
N ALA A 14 11.59 11.94 -10.56
CA ALA A 14 12.60 11.07 -9.95
C ALA A 14 13.96 11.49 -10.51
N GLY A 15 14.85 11.95 -9.62
CA GLY A 15 16.26 12.19 -9.91
C GLY A 15 16.96 10.88 -10.26
N ALA A 16 17.97 10.95 -11.13
CA ALA A 16 18.71 9.82 -11.65
C ALA A 16 19.47 9.08 -10.55
N ASP A 17 19.14 7.81 -10.30
CA ASP A 17 20.10 6.74 -10.00
C ASP A 17 19.43 5.37 -10.12
N THR A 18 20.11 4.43 -10.81
CA THR A 18 19.68 3.08 -11.27
C THR A 18 18.50 3.00 -12.27
N PRO A 19 18.63 2.28 -13.40
CA PRO A 19 17.46 1.88 -14.18
C PRO A 19 16.67 0.88 -13.34
N HIS A 20 15.67 1.34 -12.62
CA HIS A 20 14.57 0.47 -12.24
C HIS A 20 13.95 -0.01 -13.54
N SER A 21 14.08 -1.30 -13.81
CA SER A 21 13.41 -1.93 -14.94
C SER A 21 11.95 -1.48 -14.96
N THR A 22 11.50 -0.84 -16.04
CA THR A 22 10.09 -0.52 -16.27
C THR A 22 9.29 -1.75 -16.69
N GLN A 23 9.92 -2.93 -16.65
CA GLN A 23 9.26 -4.19 -16.92
C GLN A 23 8.05 -4.32 -15.99
N PRO A 24 6.83 -4.49 -16.54
CA PRO A 24 5.64 -4.65 -15.74
C PRO A 24 5.81 -5.78 -14.73
N PHE A 25 5.28 -5.61 -13.53
CA PHE A 25 5.05 -6.74 -12.64
C PHE A 25 4.04 -7.67 -13.33
N THR A 26 4.53 -8.75 -13.93
CA THR A 26 3.69 -9.70 -14.69
C THR A 26 3.08 -10.79 -13.81
N ARG A 27 3.42 -10.83 -12.52
CA ARG A 27 2.87 -11.78 -11.55
C ARG A 27 1.73 -11.14 -10.78
N ALA A 28 0.57 -11.07 -11.41
CA ALA A 28 -0.69 -10.73 -10.77
C ALA A 28 -1.58 -11.98 -10.69
N THR A 29 -2.29 -12.13 -9.58
CA THR A 29 -3.31 -13.16 -9.41
C THR A 29 -4.48 -12.56 -8.65
N THR A 30 -5.69 -13.06 -8.91
CA THR A 30 -6.90 -12.66 -8.18
C THR A 30 -7.20 -13.76 -7.17
N ILE A 31 -7.46 -13.36 -5.93
CA ILE A 31 -7.80 -14.26 -4.83
C ILE A 31 -9.23 -13.93 -4.39
N GLU A 32 -10.06 -14.95 -4.24
CA GLU A 32 -11.39 -14.80 -3.68
C GLU A 32 -11.30 -14.58 -2.17
N ILE A 33 -11.93 -13.52 -1.68
CA ILE A 33 -12.06 -13.24 -0.25
C ILE A 33 -13.51 -13.51 0.15
N PRO A 34 -13.78 -14.29 1.21
CA PRO A 34 -15.14 -14.53 1.67
C PRO A 34 -15.84 -13.21 2.02
N GLU A 35 -17.12 -13.11 1.66
CA GLU A 35 -17.97 -11.94 1.92
C GLU A 35 -18.22 -11.63 3.40
N THR A 36 -17.85 -12.54 4.30
CA THR A 36 -17.86 -12.33 5.76
C THR A 36 -16.61 -11.61 6.28
N VAL A 37 -15.58 -11.42 5.46
CA VAL A 37 -14.34 -10.72 5.82
C VAL A 37 -14.50 -9.24 5.48
N SER A 38 -14.47 -8.38 6.50
CA SER A 38 -14.57 -6.92 6.32
C SER A 38 -13.22 -6.23 6.11
N CYS A 39 -12.12 -6.86 6.57
CA CYS A 39 -10.79 -6.26 6.56
C CYS A 39 -9.71 -7.30 6.28
N VAL A 40 -8.70 -6.91 5.50
CA VAL A 40 -7.52 -7.73 5.20
C VAL A 40 -6.23 -7.01 5.54
N VAL A 41 -5.21 -7.78 5.94
CA VAL A 41 -3.84 -7.29 6.14
C VAL A 41 -2.98 -7.77 4.97
N VAL A 42 -2.53 -6.84 4.14
CA VAL A 42 -1.57 -7.09 3.06
C VAL A 42 -0.16 -6.81 3.59
N ARG A 43 0.67 -7.85 3.68
CA ARG A 43 2.06 -7.72 4.13
C ARG A 43 3.00 -7.62 2.94
N GLY A 44 3.77 -6.53 2.88
CA GLY A 44 4.89 -6.44 1.97
C GLY A 44 5.94 -7.48 2.34
N HIS A 45 6.49 -8.14 1.34
CA HIS A 45 7.66 -8.98 1.55
C HIS A 45 8.91 -8.12 1.40
N ASP A 46 9.65 -7.92 2.49
CA ASP A 46 11.03 -7.44 2.44
C ASP A 46 11.95 -8.63 2.16
N GLN A 47 12.69 -8.58 1.05
CA GLN A 47 13.61 -9.64 0.65
C GLN A 47 14.72 -9.89 1.70
N THR A 48 15.04 -8.89 2.53
CA THR A 48 16.04 -8.95 3.60
C THR A 48 15.47 -9.56 4.88
N HIS A 49 14.20 -9.29 5.19
CA HIS A 49 13.59 -9.60 6.50
C HIS A 49 12.35 -10.51 6.41
N GLY A 50 12.03 -11.08 5.25
CA GLY A 50 10.84 -11.91 5.04
C GLY A 50 9.56 -11.08 5.00
N TYR A 51 8.59 -11.36 5.88
CA TYR A 51 7.33 -10.59 5.97
C TYR A 51 7.45 -9.29 6.78
N GLY A 52 8.69 -8.84 7.06
CA GLY A 52 8.98 -7.51 7.60
C GLY A 52 8.79 -6.38 6.58
N GLY A 53 8.78 -5.14 7.04
CA GLY A 53 8.65 -3.92 6.24
C GLY A 53 7.33 -3.20 6.49
N THR A 54 6.50 -3.06 5.46
CA THR A 54 5.22 -2.32 5.53
C THR A 54 4.04 -3.28 5.48
N ALA A 55 3.01 -3.02 6.29
CA ALA A 55 1.70 -3.64 6.20
C ALA A 55 0.64 -2.62 5.77
N ALA A 56 -0.36 -3.08 5.01
CA ALA A 56 -1.54 -2.30 4.69
C ALA A 56 -2.78 -3.01 5.25
N LEU A 57 -3.54 -2.32 6.09
CA LEU A 57 -4.86 -2.75 6.56
C LEU A 57 -5.89 -2.13 5.62
N VAL A 58 -6.76 -2.95 5.03
CA VAL A 58 -7.70 -2.52 3.99
C VAL A 58 -9.10 -2.96 4.37
N THR A 59 -10.02 -2.00 4.49
CA THR A 59 -11.45 -2.26 4.67
C THR A 59 -12.07 -2.48 3.29
N LEU A 60 -12.67 -3.65 3.06
CA LEU A 60 -13.08 -4.06 1.71
C LEU A 60 -14.32 -3.31 1.20
N ASP A 61 -15.24 -2.98 2.11
CA ASP A 61 -16.49 -2.29 1.76
C ASP A 61 -16.26 -0.81 1.40
N SER A 62 -15.46 -0.10 2.21
CA SER A 62 -15.17 1.32 2.02
C SER A 62 -13.96 1.60 1.12
N GLN A 63 -13.13 0.59 0.88
CA GLN A 63 -11.83 0.70 0.19
C GLN A 63 -10.83 1.63 0.90
N GLU A 64 -11.06 1.94 2.17
CA GLU A 64 -10.11 2.70 2.98
C GLU A 64 -8.92 1.83 3.37
N GLN A 65 -7.75 2.47 3.47
CA GLN A 65 -6.51 1.79 3.82
C GLN A 65 -5.68 2.58 4.83
N ARG A 66 -5.10 1.86 5.79
CA ARG A 66 -4.08 2.36 6.72
C ARG A 66 -2.77 1.63 6.48
N ILE A 67 -1.73 2.41 6.23
CA ILE A 67 -0.37 1.91 6.05
C ILE A 67 0.37 1.96 7.38
N VAL A 68 0.98 0.85 7.78
CA VAL A 68 1.73 0.70 9.03
C VAL A 68 3.17 0.32 8.70
N ASP A 69 4.11 1.04 9.31
CA ASP A 69 5.51 0.60 9.38
C ASP A 69 5.60 -0.51 10.42
N GLN A 70 5.77 -1.74 9.93
CA GLN A 70 5.70 -2.94 10.76
C GLN A 70 7.05 -3.26 11.41
N GLY A 71 8.14 -2.77 10.85
CA GLY A 71 9.50 -3.16 11.23
C GLY A 71 9.88 -4.55 10.71
N THR A 72 10.95 -5.12 11.28
CA THR A 72 11.61 -6.34 10.79
C THR A 72 10.82 -7.61 11.06
N GLU A 73 10.03 -7.65 12.13
CA GLU A 73 9.20 -8.80 12.50
C GLU A 73 7.71 -8.59 12.16
N PRO A 74 6.95 -9.68 11.89
CA PRO A 74 5.50 -9.61 11.78
C PRO A 74 4.83 -9.10 13.05
N GLN A 75 4.01 -8.06 12.93
CA GLN A 75 3.13 -7.59 14.00
C GLN A 75 1.75 -8.27 13.93
N ALA A 76 1.09 -8.40 15.08
CA ALA A 76 -0.32 -8.76 15.16
C ALA A 76 -1.21 -7.52 14.91
N PHE A 77 -2.39 -7.75 14.35
CA PHE A 77 -3.41 -6.72 14.10
C PHE A 77 -4.77 -7.30 14.46
N ASP A 78 -5.62 -6.46 15.04
CA ASP A 78 -6.99 -6.80 15.38
C ASP A 78 -7.99 -6.02 14.52
N THR A 79 -9.27 -6.37 14.58
CA THR A 79 -10.33 -5.70 13.80
C THR A 79 -10.41 -4.21 14.10
N GLU A 80 -10.05 -3.80 15.33
CA GLU A 80 -10.04 -2.40 15.77
C GLU A 80 -8.94 -1.56 15.12
N ASP A 81 -7.91 -2.20 14.53
CA ASP A 81 -6.85 -1.49 13.82
C ASP A 81 -7.26 -1.07 12.39
N CYS A 82 -8.33 -1.68 11.87
CA CYS A 82 -8.85 -1.43 10.53
C CYS A 82 -9.49 -0.03 10.45
N PRO A 83 -9.29 0.70 9.34
CA PRO A 83 -9.89 2.02 9.12
C PRO A 83 -11.42 2.01 9.14
#